data_AF-K2PSP0-F1
#
_entry.id   AF-K2PSP0-F1
#
_cell.length_a   1.000
_cell.length_b   1.000
_cell.length_c   1.000
_cell.angle_alpha   90.00
_cell.angle_beta   90.00
_cell.angle_gamma   90.00
#
_symmetry.space_group_name_H-M   'P 1'
#
loop_
_entity.id
_entity.type
_entity.pdbx_description
1 polymer ?
#
loop_
_entity_poly.entity_id
_entity_poly.type
_entity_poly.pdbx_seq_one_letter_code
_entity_poly.pdbx_strand_id
1 'polypeptide(L)'
;MITVDDKLYITKEVNNVILRFAKEIVLRRLLNLYTYGSENEKSELTELLIIVSHYNGDLPPPEQQLEMIGFLSEFIRKLSIEERTALNFWVLNQRYLRYLEETEITSKHMKMEQFNQEYGRELAYKLYNPVGSGLDDDLQEELTTFLTHFSIEMDFSLIDEHTFEDVSDIIKSYCE
;
A
#
# COMPACT_ATOMS: atom_id res chain seq x y z
N MET A 1 1.02 -30.69 -9.36
CA MET A 1 0.81 -30.34 -7.95
C MET A 1 2.18 -30.08 -7.38
N ILE A 2 2.43 -28.88 -6.89
CA ILE A 2 3.66 -28.56 -6.20
C ILE A 2 3.62 -29.28 -4.84
N THR A 3 4.72 -29.92 -4.46
CA THR A 3 4.83 -30.72 -3.24
C THR A 3 5.44 -29.91 -2.09
N VAL A 4 5.26 -30.37 -0.85
CA VAL A 4 5.83 -29.71 0.35
C VAL A 4 7.36 -29.69 0.35
N ASP A 5 7.99 -30.61 -0.41
CA ASP A 5 9.45 -30.67 -0.57
C ASP A 5 9.98 -29.67 -1.60
N ASP A 6 9.11 -29.11 -2.44
CA ASP A 6 9.50 -28.07 -3.40
C ASP A 6 9.73 -26.76 -2.66
N LYS A 7 11.00 -26.43 -2.40
CA LYS A 7 11.41 -25.11 -1.91
C LYS A 7 11.06 -24.05 -2.95
N LEU A 8 9.87 -23.48 -2.83
CA LEU A 8 9.44 -22.33 -3.62
C LEU A 8 10.14 -21.08 -3.12
N TYR A 9 11.15 -20.66 -3.87
CA TYR A 9 11.75 -19.35 -3.69
C TYR A 9 10.84 -18.31 -4.33
N ILE A 10 10.66 -17.19 -3.64
CA ILE A 10 10.04 -16.02 -4.24
C ILE A 10 11.08 -15.40 -5.17
N THR A 11 10.93 -15.68 -6.46
CA THR A 11 11.80 -15.08 -7.47
C THR A 11 11.35 -13.64 -7.73
N LYS A 12 12.21 -12.87 -8.41
CA LYS A 12 11.88 -11.51 -8.83
C LYS A 12 10.61 -11.48 -9.70
N GLU A 13 10.43 -12.47 -10.56
CA GLU A 13 9.27 -12.59 -11.43
C GLU A 13 7.99 -12.83 -10.62
N VAL A 14 8.03 -13.73 -9.63
CA VAL A 14 6.89 -13.98 -8.74
C VAL A 14 6.55 -12.73 -7.93
N ASN A 15 7.56 -12.08 -7.34
CA ASN A 15 7.37 -10.81 -6.62
C ASN A 15 6.71 -9.76 -7.52
N ASN A 16 7.20 -9.58 -8.75
CA ASN A 16 6.63 -8.61 -9.69
C ASN A 16 5.17 -8.92 -10.06
N VAL A 17 4.80 -10.19 -10.21
CA VAL A 17 3.40 -10.57 -10.45
C VAL A 17 2.51 -10.22 -9.27
N ILE A 18 2.98 -10.49 -8.04
CA ILE A 18 2.25 -10.14 -6.81
C ILE A 18 2.11 -8.62 -6.67
N LEU A 19 3.17 -7.86 -6.93
CA LEU A 19 3.15 -6.41 -6.89
C LEU A 19 2.20 -5.80 -7.92
N ARG A 20 2.19 -6.36 -9.14
CA ARG A 20 1.25 -5.93 -10.17
C ARG A 20 -0.20 -6.21 -9.76
N PHE A 21 -0.48 -7.38 -9.19
CA PHE A 21 -1.80 -7.67 -8.64
C PHE A 21 -2.18 -6.70 -7.51
N ALA A 22 -1.26 -6.39 -6.59
CA ALA A 22 -1.49 -5.40 -5.53
C ALA A 22 -1.86 -4.03 -6.11
N LYS A 23 -1.11 -3.54 -7.11
CA LYS A 23 -1.36 -2.25 -7.76
C LYS A 23 -2.64 -2.23 -8.60
N GLU A 24 -2.73 -3.11 -9.59
CA GLU A 24 -3.76 -3.07 -10.61
C GLU A 24 -5.15 -3.42 -10.07
N ILE A 25 -5.22 -4.25 -9.03
CA ILE A 25 -6.48 -4.75 -8.47
C ILE A 25 -6.74 -4.09 -7.12
N VAL A 26 -5.86 -4.27 -6.14
CA VAL A 26 -6.16 -3.90 -4.74
C VAL A 26 -6.08 -2.39 -4.53
N LEU A 27 -4.96 -1.75 -4.92
CA LEU A 27 -4.78 -0.30 -4.78
C LEU A 27 -5.72 0.48 -5.71
N ARG A 28 -5.97 -0.03 -6.93
CA ARG A 28 -6.99 0.56 -7.82
C ARG A 28 -8.38 0.57 -7.17
N ARG A 29 -8.77 -0.53 -6.53
CA ARG A 29 -10.04 -0.61 -5.79
C ARG A 29 -10.06 0.37 -4.62
N LEU A 30 -8.97 0.46 -3.86
CA LEU A 30 -8.81 1.44 -2.79
C LEU A 30 -9.02 2.87 -3.32
N LEU A 31 -8.35 3.24 -4.41
CA LEU A 31 -8.45 4.57 -5.00
C LEU A 31 -9.85 4.88 -5.53
N ASN A 32 -10.53 3.92 -6.17
CA ASN A 32 -11.91 4.13 -6.61
C ASN A 32 -12.87 4.33 -5.43
N LEU A 33 -12.75 3.51 -4.38
CA LEU A 33 -13.55 3.65 -3.16
C LEU A 33 -13.27 4.97 -2.43
N TYR A 34 -11.99 5.34 -2.34
CA TYR A 34 -11.58 6.60 -1.72
C TYR A 34 -12.08 7.80 -2.52
N THR A 35 -12.03 7.72 -3.85
CA THR A 35 -12.39 8.83 -4.74
C THR A 35 -13.89 9.01 -4.90
N TYR A 36 -14.64 7.92 -5.12
CA TYR A 36 -16.05 7.99 -5.51
C TYR A 36 -17.01 7.35 -4.50
N GLY A 37 -16.50 6.75 -3.42
CA GLY A 37 -17.31 5.96 -2.47
C GLY A 37 -17.83 4.63 -3.03
N SER A 38 -17.58 4.35 -4.31
CA SER A 38 -18.06 3.17 -5.03
C SER A 38 -17.03 2.70 -6.06
N GLU A 39 -16.99 1.39 -6.32
CA GLU A 39 -16.13 0.82 -7.36
C GLU A 39 -16.70 1.03 -8.77
N ASN A 40 -18.03 1.15 -8.88
CA ASN A 40 -18.74 1.11 -10.16
C ASN A 40 -19.37 2.44 -10.55
N GLU A 41 -19.69 3.27 -9.56
CA GLU A 41 -20.39 4.54 -9.78
C GLU A 41 -19.42 5.69 -9.58
N LYS A 42 -19.24 6.49 -10.64
CA LYS A 42 -18.36 7.66 -10.66
C LYS A 42 -19.19 8.93 -10.84
N SER A 43 -20.12 9.16 -9.91
CA SER A 43 -21.04 10.30 -9.96
C SER A 43 -20.55 11.50 -9.17
N GLU A 44 -19.93 11.24 -8.02
CA GLU A 44 -19.55 12.28 -7.05
C GLU A 44 -18.19 11.95 -6.42
N LEU A 45 -17.42 12.98 -6.10
CA LEU A 45 -16.18 12.86 -5.34
C LEU A 45 -16.50 12.76 -3.85
N THR A 46 -15.73 11.97 -3.10
CA THR A 46 -15.89 11.90 -1.65
C THR A 46 -15.43 13.19 -0.98
N GLU A 47 -16.08 13.51 0.13
CA GLU A 47 -15.68 14.64 0.98
C GLU A 47 -14.26 14.45 1.54
N LEU A 48 -13.89 13.22 1.92
CA LEU A 48 -12.57 12.92 2.44
C LEU A 48 -11.45 13.26 1.44
N LEU A 49 -11.60 12.88 0.15
CA LEU A 49 -10.64 13.22 -0.90
C LEU A 49 -10.50 14.74 -1.06
N ILE A 50 -11.63 15.46 -1.13
CA ILE A 50 -11.64 16.92 -1.30
C ILE A 50 -10.94 17.62 -0.12
N ILE A 51 -11.19 17.15 1.10
CA ILE A 51 -10.57 17.74 2.28
C ILE A 51 -9.06 17.46 2.27
N VAL A 52 -8.64 16.21 2.06
CA VAL A 52 -7.21 15.86 2.10
C VAL A 52 -6.44 16.59 0.99
N SER A 53 -7.02 16.76 -0.21
CA SER A 53 -6.36 17.52 -1.28
C SER A 53 -6.19 19.00 -0.93
N HIS A 54 -7.15 19.60 -0.21
CA HIS A 54 -7.08 20.99 0.23
C HIS A 54 -5.86 21.27 1.13
N TYR A 55 -5.43 20.28 1.91
CA TYR A 55 -4.26 20.43 2.79
C TYR A 55 -2.92 20.28 2.05
N ASN A 56 -2.91 19.89 0.76
CA ASN A 56 -1.72 19.92 -0.10
C ASN A 56 -0.45 19.30 0.53
N GLY A 57 -0.62 18.22 1.31
CA GLY A 57 0.45 17.49 1.98
C GLY A 57 0.72 17.90 3.42
N ASP A 58 0.07 18.95 3.91
CA ASP A 58 -0.07 19.18 5.35
C ASP A 58 -1.02 18.14 5.97
N LEU A 59 -0.83 17.91 7.27
CA LEU A 59 -1.69 17.03 8.03
C LEU A 59 -3.09 17.65 8.14
N PRO A 60 -4.16 16.98 7.69
CA PRO A 60 -5.51 17.45 7.90
C PRO A 60 -5.84 17.44 9.41
N PRO A 61 -6.94 18.05 9.86
CA PRO A 61 -7.27 18.08 11.28
C PRO A 61 -7.45 16.65 11.83
N PRO A 62 -7.28 16.46 13.16
CA PRO A 62 -7.28 15.12 13.75
C PRO A 62 -8.52 14.28 13.43
N GLU A 63 -9.68 14.93 13.25
CA GLU A 63 -10.94 14.28 12.90
C GLU A 63 -10.87 13.61 11.52
N GLN A 64 -10.34 14.29 10.51
CA GLN A 64 -10.19 13.75 9.16
C GLN A 64 -9.06 12.72 9.07
N GLN A 65 -8.01 12.86 9.88
CA GLN A 65 -7.00 11.79 10.01
C GLN A 65 -7.63 10.51 10.57
N LEU A 66 -8.48 10.63 11.60
CA LEU A 66 -9.21 9.49 12.17
C LEU A 66 -10.21 8.89 11.16
N GLU A 67 -10.86 9.72 10.35
CA GLU A 67 -11.76 9.27 9.29
C GLU A 67 -11.00 8.46 8.23
N MET A 68 -9.84 8.95 7.76
CA MET A 68 -8.98 8.22 6.83
C MET A 68 -8.47 6.90 7.41
N ILE A 69 -8.04 6.92 8.68
CA ILE A 69 -7.65 5.70 9.41
C ILE A 69 -8.82 4.71 9.49
N GLY A 70 -10.02 5.19 9.80
CA GLY A 70 -11.23 4.36 9.86
C GLY A 70 -11.58 3.75 8.50
N PHE A 71 -11.52 4.55 7.44
CA PHE A 71 -11.71 4.11 6.06
C PHE A 71 -10.71 3.02 5.67
N LEU A 72 -9.42 3.23 5.92
CA LEU A 72 -8.37 2.25 5.62
C LEU A 72 -8.53 0.97 6.44
N SER A 73 -8.85 1.08 7.73
CA SER A 73 -9.08 -0.08 8.60
C SER A 73 -10.26 -0.93 8.11
N GLU A 74 -11.34 -0.29 7.69
CA GLU A 74 -12.51 -0.96 7.10
C GLU A 74 -12.17 -1.61 5.75
N PHE A 75 -11.38 -0.94 4.91
CA PHE A 75 -10.91 -1.49 3.65
C PHE A 75 -10.06 -2.75 3.87
N ILE A 76 -9.02 -2.66 4.72
CA ILE A 76 -8.11 -3.76 5.04
C ILE A 76 -8.88 -4.96 5.61
N ARG A 77 -9.86 -4.72 6.50
CA ARG A 77 -10.68 -5.78 7.10
C ARG A 77 -11.51 -6.56 6.07
N LYS A 78 -11.90 -5.93 4.96
CA LYS A 78 -12.70 -6.54 3.90
C LYS A 78 -11.86 -7.29 2.86
N LEU A 79 -10.53 -7.16 2.90
CA LEU A 79 -9.64 -7.84 1.95
C LEU A 79 -9.68 -9.35 2.12
N SER A 80 -9.58 -10.06 1.00
CA SER A 80 -9.27 -11.49 1.05
C SER A 80 -7.85 -11.73 1.57
N ILE A 81 -7.54 -12.97 1.93
CA ILE A 81 -6.19 -13.34 2.39
C ILE A 81 -5.16 -13.08 1.29
N GLU A 82 -5.52 -13.38 0.03
CA GLU A 82 -4.67 -13.17 -1.14
C GLU A 82 -4.40 -11.68 -1.39
N GLU A 83 -5.44 -10.85 -1.30
CA GLU A 83 -5.32 -9.39 -1.47
C GLU A 83 -4.48 -8.77 -0.36
N ARG A 84 -4.72 -9.17 0.90
CA ARG A 84 -3.93 -8.72 2.04
C ARG A 84 -2.48 -9.16 1.93
N THR A 85 -2.25 -10.40 1.50
CA THR A 85 -0.89 -10.90 1.24
C THR A 85 -0.21 -10.05 0.17
N ALA A 86 -0.89 -9.74 -0.93
CA ALA A 86 -0.32 -8.92 -2.00
C ALA A 86 0.04 -7.50 -1.52
N LEU A 87 -0.79 -6.88 -0.69
CA LEU A 87 -0.45 -5.61 -0.06
C LEU A 87 0.75 -5.71 0.88
N ASN A 88 0.85 -6.78 1.67
CA ASN A 88 2.02 -7.01 2.52
C ASN A 88 3.31 -7.10 1.70
N PHE A 89 3.29 -7.78 0.55
CA PHE A 89 4.41 -7.76 -0.40
C PHE A 89 4.69 -6.36 -0.92
N TRP A 90 3.66 -5.60 -1.26
CA TRP A 90 3.83 -4.22 -1.72
C TRP A 90 4.50 -3.34 -0.66
N VAL A 91 4.04 -3.37 0.59
CA VAL A 91 4.64 -2.65 1.73
C VAL A 91 6.08 -3.07 1.96
N LEU A 92 6.37 -4.38 1.92
CA LEU A 92 7.74 -4.87 2.05
C LEU A 92 8.67 -4.29 0.98
N ASN A 93 8.17 -4.11 -0.24
CA ASN A 93 8.96 -3.52 -1.32
C ASN A 93 9.15 -2.00 -1.11
N GLN A 94 8.13 -1.27 -0.62
CA GLN A 94 8.27 0.16 -0.28
C GLN A 94 9.28 0.39 0.85
N ARG A 95 9.24 -0.45 1.88
CA ARG A 95 10.10 -0.36 3.07
C ARG A 95 11.39 -1.17 2.99
N TYR A 96 11.70 -1.75 1.83
CA TYR A 96 12.83 -2.67 1.69
C TYR A 96 14.15 -2.06 2.19
N LEU A 97 14.46 -0.83 1.80
CA LEU A 97 15.70 -0.16 2.22
C LEU A 97 15.73 0.09 3.72
N ARG A 98 14.60 0.48 4.30
CA ARG A 98 14.48 0.68 5.75
C ARG A 98 14.76 -0.61 6.51
N TYR A 99 14.13 -1.73 6.11
CA TYR A 99 14.38 -3.02 6.78
C TYR A 99 15.81 -3.53 6.57
N LEU A 100 16.39 -3.26 5.40
CA LEU A 100 17.79 -3.58 5.13
C LEU A 100 18.69 -2.84 6.12
N GLU A 101 18.53 -1.52 6.26
CA GLU A 101 19.30 -0.68 7.18
C GLU A 101 19.12 -1.12 8.65
N GLU A 102 17.89 -1.39 9.09
CA GLU A 102 17.60 -1.90 10.44
C GLU A 102 18.32 -3.24 10.72
N THR A 103 18.36 -4.13 9.73
CA THR A 103 19.04 -5.43 9.83
C THR A 103 20.56 -5.29 9.79
N GLU A 104 21.11 -4.37 8.98
CA GLU A 104 22.54 -4.09 8.92
C GLU A 104 23.08 -3.54 10.24
N ILE A 105 22.32 -2.67 10.92
CA ILE A 105 22.68 -2.10 12.21
C ILE A 105 22.87 -3.19 13.27
N THR A 106 22.02 -4.22 13.27
CA THR A 106 22.03 -5.33 14.24
C THR A 106 23.04 -6.42 13.87
N SER A 107 23.47 -6.48 12.60
CA SER A 107 24.26 -7.59 12.05
C SER A 107 25.69 -7.23 11.65
N LYS A 108 26.26 -6.14 12.19
CA LYS A 108 27.56 -5.54 11.81
C LYS A 108 28.79 -6.46 11.78
N HIS A 109 28.72 -7.66 12.36
CA HIS A 109 29.83 -8.62 12.42
C HIS A 109 29.57 -9.92 11.65
N MET A 110 28.44 -10.04 10.95
CA MET A 110 28.09 -11.23 10.19
C MET A 110 28.84 -11.28 8.85
N LYS A 111 29.11 -12.49 8.36
CA LYS A 111 29.52 -12.68 6.96
C LYS A 111 28.33 -12.42 6.04
N MET A 112 28.59 -11.97 4.81
CA MET A 112 27.55 -11.62 3.83
C MET A 112 26.53 -12.74 3.59
N GLU A 113 26.96 -14.00 3.51
CA GLU A 113 26.05 -15.14 3.32
C GLU A 113 25.08 -15.33 4.49
N GLN A 114 25.58 -15.15 5.73
CA GLN A 114 24.77 -15.24 6.94
C GLN A 114 23.79 -14.07 7.04
N PHE A 115 24.26 -12.87 6.69
CA PHE A 115 23.43 -11.68 6.61
C PHE A 115 22.27 -11.88 5.63
N ASN A 116 22.55 -12.33 4.41
CA ASN A 116 21.52 -12.56 3.39
C ASN A 116 20.48 -13.59 3.85
N GLN A 117 20.92 -14.64 4.55
CA GLN A 117 20.01 -15.66 5.07
C GLN A 117 19.12 -15.09 6.19
N GLU A 118 19.69 -14.31 7.10
CA GLU A 118 18.95 -13.72 8.22
C GLU A 118 17.97 -12.66 7.73
N TYR A 119 18.40 -11.80 6.82
CA TYR A 119 17.53 -10.80 6.20
C TYR A 119 16.37 -11.45 5.43
N GLY A 120 16.65 -12.51 4.66
CA GLY A 120 15.59 -13.26 3.99
C GLY A 120 14.59 -13.89 4.96
N ARG A 121 15.04 -14.33 6.15
CA ARG A 121 14.16 -14.84 7.22
C ARG A 121 13.35 -13.75 7.87
N GLU A 122 13.91 -12.57 8.09
CA GLU A 122 13.21 -11.42 8.64
C GLU A 122 12.05 -10.98 7.73
N LEU A 123 12.32 -10.85 6.43
CA LEU A 123 11.28 -10.53 5.45
C LEU A 123 10.18 -11.61 5.41
N ALA A 124 10.57 -12.89 5.45
CA ALA A 124 9.61 -13.98 5.52
C ALA A 124 8.79 -13.95 6.82
N TYR A 125 9.43 -13.68 7.97
CA TYR A 125 8.76 -13.55 9.25
C TYR A 125 7.71 -12.44 9.24
N LYS A 126 8.03 -11.29 8.63
CA LYS A 126 7.07 -10.19 8.44
C LYS A 126 5.83 -10.62 7.64
N LEU A 127 6.00 -11.41 6.58
CA LEU A 127 4.88 -11.93 5.78
C LEU A 127 4.02 -12.97 6.53
N TYR A 128 4.65 -13.86 7.30
CA TYR A 128 3.95 -14.93 8.02
C TYR A 128 3.32 -14.47 9.34
N ASN A 129 3.85 -13.40 9.95
CA ASN A 129 3.33 -12.84 11.18
C ASN A 129 3.20 -11.30 11.11
N PRO A 130 2.32 -10.76 10.24
CA PRO A 130 2.25 -9.31 10.01
C PRO A 130 1.96 -8.48 11.26
N VAL A 131 1.10 -8.99 12.15
CA VAL A 131 0.78 -8.33 13.43
C VAL A 131 2.00 -8.30 14.34
N GLY A 132 2.63 -9.45 14.59
CA GLY A 132 3.74 -9.53 15.55
C GLY A 132 5.05 -8.93 15.05
N SER A 133 5.17 -8.69 13.75
CA SER A 133 6.34 -8.07 13.13
C SER A 133 6.20 -6.57 12.88
N GLY A 134 5.05 -5.98 13.23
CA GLY A 134 4.71 -4.58 12.94
C GLY A 134 4.34 -4.28 11.48
N LEU A 135 4.24 -5.30 10.61
CA LEU A 135 3.96 -5.09 9.19
C LEU A 135 2.55 -4.55 8.93
N ASP A 136 1.58 -4.87 9.81
CA ASP A 136 0.24 -4.29 9.71
C ASP A 136 0.23 -2.79 10.00
N ASP A 137 1.03 -2.33 10.96
CA ASP A 137 1.19 -0.91 11.26
C ASP A 137 1.90 -0.21 10.09
N ASP A 138 2.96 -0.84 9.57
CA ASP A 138 3.66 -0.39 8.37
C ASP A 138 2.72 -0.29 7.16
N LEU A 139 1.81 -1.26 6.98
CA LEU A 139 0.80 -1.26 5.92
C LEU A 139 -0.15 -0.07 6.06
N GLN A 140 -0.64 0.18 7.26
CA GLN A 140 -1.56 1.28 7.50
C GLN A 140 -0.89 2.63 7.27
N GLU A 141 0.36 2.79 7.70
CA GLU A 141 1.16 3.99 7.46
C GLU A 141 1.41 4.19 5.95
N GLU A 142 1.86 3.16 5.22
CA GLU A 142 2.08 3.25 3.78
C GLU A 142 0.81 3.58 2.99
N LEU A 143 -0.33 2.98 3.33
CA LEU A 143 -1.61 3.32 2.67
C LEU A 143 -2.06 4.74 2.98
N THR A 144 -1.80 5.24 4.20
CA THR A 144 -2.10 6.62 4.58
C THR A 144 -1.26 7.59 3.75
N THR A 145 0.05 7.35 3.67
CA THR A 145 0.96 8.13 2.83
C THR A 145 0.56 8.05 1.35
N PHE A 146 0.19 6.88 0.87
CA PHE A 146 -0.26 6.65 -0.51
C PHE A 146 -1.49 7.49 -0.86
N LEU A 147 -2.54 7.46 -0.03
CA LEU A 147 -3.75 8.28 -0.25
C LEU A 147 -3.47 9.77 -0.13
N THR A 148 -2.57 10.16 0.77
CA THR A 148 -2.16 11.56 0.94
C THR A 148 -1.47 12.06 -0.33
N HIS A 149 -0.47 11.34 -0.85
CA HIS A 149 0.20 11.71 -2.09
C HIS A 149 -0.76 11.74 -3.28
N PHE A 150 -1.62 10.74 -3.40
CA PHE A 150 -2.66 10.72 -4.44
C PHE A 150 -3.57 11.96 -4.38
N SER A 151 -3.97 12.38 -3.17
CA SER A 151 -4.86 13.53 -3.00
C SER A 151 -4.19 14.86 -3.36
N ILE A 152 -2.88 14.99 -3.15
CA ILE A 152 -2.11 16.21 -3.46
C ILE A 152 -2.01 16.45 -4.97
N GLU A 153 -2.05 15.40 -5.78
CA GLU A 153 -2.02 15.55 -7.24
C GLU A 153 -3.32 16.13 -7.82
N MET A 154 -4.36 16.24 -6.99
CA MET A 154 -5.66 16.75 -7.41
C MET A 154 -5.84 18.21 -7.03
N ASP A 155 -6.15 19.05 -8.03
CA ASP A 155 -6.62 20.40 -7.80
C ASP A 155 -8.14 20.46 -7.96
N PHE A 156 -8.86 20.53 -6.83
CA PHE A 156 -10.32 20.70 -6.81
C PHE A 156 -10.75 22.15 -6.58
N SER A 157 -9.88 23.13 -6.84
CA SER A 157 -10.25 24.55 -6.76
C SER A 157 -11.37 24.91 -7.75
N LEU A 158 -11.44 24.20 -8.88
CA LEU A 158 -12.50 24.27 -9.87
C LEU A 158 -12.88 22.85 -10.30
N ILE A 159 -14.07 22.40 -9.93
CA ILE A 159 -14.63 21.13 -10.42
C ILE A 159 -15.40 21.43 -11.71
N ASP A 160 -14.98 20.83 -12.81
CA ASP A 160 -15.56 20.97 -14.14
C ASP A 160 -15.77 19.61 -14.84
N GLU A 161 -16.10 19.65 -16.13
CA GLU A 161 -16.37 18.44 -16.93
C GLU A 161 -15.15 17.54 -17.15
N HIS A 162 -13.93 18.06 -16.94
CA HIS A 162 -12.68 17.32 -17.11
C HIS A 162 -12.16 16.70 -15.81
N THR A 163 -12.62 17.19 -14.65
CA THR A 163 -12.16 16.70 -13.33
C THR A 163 -12.25 15.17 -13.20
N PHE A 164 -13.33 14.55 -13.69
CA PHE A 164 -13.49 13.10 -13.61
C PHE A 164 -12.54 12.32 -14.54
N GLU A 165 -12.21 12.89 -15.70
CA GLU A 165 -11.23 12.32 -16.63
C GLU A 165 -9.82 12.40 -16.04
N ASP A 166 -9.45 13.57 -15.52
CA ASP A 166 -8.15 13.82 -14.88
C ASP A 166 -7.93 12.89 -13.68
N VAL A 167 -8.92 12.81 -12.79
CA VAL A 167 -8.88 11.90 -11.64
C VAL A 167 -8.73 10.45 -12.10
N SER A 168 -9.45 10.04 -13.16
CA SER A 168 -9.35 8.69 -13.68
C SER A 168 -7.97 8.39 -14.30
N ASP A 169 -7.30 9.38 -14.87
CA ASP A 169 -5.97 9.22 -15.45
C ASP A 169 -4.88 9.18 -14.37
N ILE A 170 -5.01 9.96 -13.30
CA ILE A 170 -4.13 9.86 -12.12
C ILE A 170 -4.28 8.48 -11.45
N ILE A 171 -5.51 7.98 -11.29
CA ILE A 171 -5.73 6.61 -10.78
C ILE A 171 -5.04 5.56 -11.65
N LYS A 172 -5.04 5.72 -12.99
CA LYS A 172 -4.31 4.80 -13.87
C LYS A 172 -2.80 4.88 -13.61
N SER A 173 -2.23 6.08 -13.55
CA SER A 173 -0.80 6.28 -13.31
C SER A 173 -0.31 5.66 -12.00
N TYR A 174 -1.10 5.74 -10.92
CA TYR A 174 -0.76 5.12 -9.62
C TYR A 174 -0.80 3.59 -9.62
N CYS A 175 -1.54 3.00 -10.56
CA CYS A 175 -1.84 1.57 -10.59
C CYS A 175 -1.16 0.81 -11.74
N GLU A 176 -0.29 1.48 -12.51
CA GLU A 176 0.64 0.88 -13.48
C GLU A 176 1.93 0.35 -12.81
#